data_AF-A0A4R1WXS0-F1
#
_entry.id   AF-A0A4R1WXS0-F1
#
_cell.length_a   1.000
_cell.length_b   1.000
_cell.length_c   1.000
_cell.angle_alpha   90.00
_cell.angle_beta   90.00
_cell.angle_gamma   90.00
#
_symmetry.space_group_name_H-M   'P 1'
#
loop_
_entity.id
_entity.type
_entity.pdbx_description
1 polymer ?
#
loop_
_entity_poly.entity_id
_entity_poly.type
_entity_poly.pdbx_seq_one_letter_code
_entity_poly.pdbx_strand_id
1 'polypeptide(L)'
;MSSLLRPVGHLPASVYWFRRALVLVVLVVVLVVLVRVIGGGGGDQQNSAATDPGQSPSTQPTVVPTSTPSTSGSTRTPGGKTSEPGRTTGTAKTSEPPKDVKCTGSDVRIDVLPASRSLAPGASLSLAIQLSAVGDECKATVDPTRLSLTITSGKDQIWTTTHCGQAIPRAILVLAKGKQSTATVLWNGRRSGLGCLPGQPQAKPGTYVAKAVYDGRASTEQAFRIV
;
A
#
# COMPACT_ATOMS: atom_id res chain seq x y z
N MET A 1 -12.93 2.93 -36.74
CA MET A 1 -13.51 2.94 -35.38
C MET A 1 -12.68 2.01 -34.49
N SER A 2 -11.56 2.49 -33.93
CA SER A 2 -10.55 1.58 -33.33
C SER A 2 -9.83 2.16 -32.10
N SER A 3 -10.52 2.99 -31.30
CA SER A 3 -9.93 3.76 -30.20
C SER A 3 -10.49 3.40 -28.81
N LEU A 4 -10.76 2.12 -28.55
CA LEU A 4 -11.30 1.62 -27.27
C LEU A 4 -10.42 0.57 -26.57
N LEU A 5 -9.24 0.26 -27.11
CA LEU A 5 -8.34 -0.80 -26.62
C LEU A 5 -7.00 -0.29 -26.05
N ARG A 6 -6.90 1.02 -25.75
CA ARG A 6 -5.73 1.64 -25.11
C ARG A 6 -6.12 2.35 -23.81
N PRO A 7 -6.14 1.66 -22.65
CA PRO A 7 -6.19 2.33 -21.36
C PRO A 7 -4.86 3.04 -21.12
N VAL A 8 -4.85 4.36 -21.26
CA VAL A 8 -3.71 5.22 -20.90
C VAL A 8 -3.79 5.54 -19.40
N GLY A 9 -2.86 5.01 -18.63
CA GLY A 9 -2.75 5.26 -17.19
C GLY A 9 -1.46 4.66 -16.64
N HIS A 10 -0.78 5.40 -15.77
CA HIS A 10 0.59 5.11 -15.31
C HIS A 10 0.68 3.97 -14.27
N LEU A 11 -0.33 3.10 -14.22
CA LEU A 11 -0.40 1.95 -13.31
C LEU A 11 -0.08 0.67 -14.10
N PRO A 12 0.62 -0.30 -13.49
CA PRO A 12 1.09 -1.48 -14.22
C PRO A 12 -0.09 -2.30 -14.77
N ALA A 13 -0.12 -2.45 -16.10
CA ALA A 13 -1.18 -3.16 -16.82
C ALA A 13 -1.39 -4.62 -16.34
N SER A 14 -0.38 -5.21 -15.69
CA SER A 14 -0.45 -6.51 -15.05
C SER A 14 -1.55 -6.62 -14.00
N VAL A 15 -1.83 -5.58 -13.19
CA VAL A 15 -2.84 -5.68 -12.11
C VAL A 15 -4.27 -5.73 -12.66
N TYR A 16 -4.54 -5.00 -13.75
CA TYR A 16 -5.82 -5.07 -14.46
C TYR A 16 -6.01 -6.44 -15.13
N TRP A 17 -4.98 -6.92 -15.83
CA TRP A 17 -4.99 -8.25 -16.44
C TRP A 17 -5.13 -9.37 -15.40
N PHE A 18 -4.46 -9.28 -14.24
CA PHE A 18 -4.54 -10.30 -13.20
C PHE A 18 -5.94 -10.40 -12.60
N ARG A 19 -6.61 -9.26 -12.32
CA ARG A 19 -8.01 -9.25 -11.87
C ARG A 19 -8.95 -9.82 -12.94
N ARG A 20 -8.76 -9.49 -14.22
CA ARG A 20 -9.61 -9.98 -15.31
C ARG A 20 -9.40 -11.47 -15.62
N ALA A 21 -8.16 -11.95 -15.51
CA ALA A 21 -7.81 -13.36 -15.62
C ALA A 21 -8.37 -14.19 -14.45
N LEU A 22 -8.28 -13.68 -13.21
CA LEU A 22 -8.86 -14.31 -12.02
C LEU A 22 -10.38 -14.53 -12.19
N VAL A 23 -11.10 -13.49 -12.65
CA VAL A 23 -12.56 -13.59 -12.89
C VAL A 23 -12.89 -14.64 -13.96
N LEU A 24 -12.12 -14.71 -15.05
CA LEU A 24 -12.32 -15.73 -16.09
C LEU A 24 -12.05 -17.14 -15.56
N VAL A 25 -11.00 -17.36 -14.76
CA VAL A 25 -10.69 -18.67 -14.15
C VAL A 25 -11.83 -19.11 -13.21
N VAL A 26 -12.30 -18.21 -12.34
CA VAL A 26 -13.43 -18.51 -11.44
C VAL A 26 -14.70 -18.85 -12.22
N LEU A 27 -15.01 -18.11 -13.29
CA LEU A 27 -16.17 -18.38 -14.14
C LEU A 27 -16.07 -19.74 -14.84
N VAL A 28 -14.90 -20.12 -15.35
CA VAL A 28 -14.67 -21.45 -15.93
C VAL A 28 -14.83 -22.56 -14.89
N VAL A 29 -14.30 -22.39 -13.66
CA VAL A 29 -14.46 -23.37 -12.57
C VAL A 29 -15.94 -23.54 -12.21
N VAL A 30 -16.71 -22.46 -12.09
CA VAL A 30 -18.15 -22.52 -11.80
C VAL A 30 -18.92 -23.26 -12.90
N LEU A 31 -18.61 -23.01 -14.18
CA LEU A 31 -19.22 -23.73 -15.29
C LEU A 31 -18.88 -25.23 -15.27
N VAL A 32 -17.63 -25.60 -14.98
CA VAL A 32 -17.23 -27.01 -14.84
C VAL A 32 -17.98 -27.69 -13.71
N VAL A 33 -18.13 -27.03 -12.54
CA VAL A 33 -18.90 -27.58 -11.42
C VAL A 33 -20.38 -27.76 -11.80
N LEU A 34 -21.00 -26.76 -12.43
CA LEU A 34 -22.40 -26.85 -12.89
C LEU A 34 -22.61 -28.01 -13.87
N VAL A 35 -21.71 -28.18 -14.85
CA VAL A 35 -21.79 -29.31 -15.80
C VAL A 35 -21.63 -30.66 -15.09
N ARG A 36 -20.79 -30.76 -14.04
CA ARG A 36 -20.65 -32.00 -13.26
C ARG A 36 -21.84 -32.30 -12.34
N VAL A 37 -22.47 -31.27 -11.77
CA VAL A 37 -23.64 -31.42 -10.88
C VAL A 37 -24.92 -31.69 -11.68
N ILE A 38 -25.08 -31.08 -12.86
CA ILE A 38 -26.29 -31.22 -13.69
C ILE A 38 -26.18 -32.42 -14.66
N GLY A 39 -24.97 -32.75 -15.13
CA GLY A 39 -24.73 -33.86 -16.06
C GLY A 39 -24.43 -35.21 -15.41
N GLY A 40 -24.50 -35.33 -14.08
CA GLY A 40 -24.02 -36.51 -13.35
C GLY A 40 -24.96 -37.00 -12.25
N GLY A 41 -25.99 -37.77 -12.63
CA GLY A 41 -26.75 -38.61 -11.70
C GLY A 41 -28.27 -38.50 -11.82
N GLY A 42 -28.89 -39.46 -12.50
CA GLY A 42 -30.29 -39.84 -12.27
C GLY A 42 -30.36 -41.01 -11.28
N GLY A 43 -31.45 -41.08 -10.49
CA GLY A 43 -31.69 -42.14 -9.50
C GLY A 43 -32.74 -41.71 -8.47
N ASP A 44 -33.87 -42.43 -8.44
CA ASP A 44 -35.15 -41.98 -7.86
C ASP A 44 -35.42 -42.34 -6.38
N GLN A 45 -36.37 -41.59 -5.79
CA GLN A 45 -37.32 -41.96 -4.70
C GLN A 45 -36.74 -42.29 -3.30
N GLN A 46 -37.32 -41.81 -2.18
CA GLN A 46 -38.72 -42.08 -1.81
C GLN A 46 -39.36 -41.09 -0.79
N ASN A 47 -40.70 -40.98 -0.87
CA ASN A 47 -41.69 -40.33 0.05
C ASN A 47 -41.58 -40.77 1.54
N SER A 48 -42.22 -40.22 2.60
CA SER A 48 -43.39 -39.32 2.86
C SER A 48 -43.37 -38.91 4.38
N ALA A 49 -44.24 -38.10 5.04
CA ALA A 49 -45.22 -37.03 4.73
C ALA A 49 -45.78 -36.40 6.05
N ALA A 50 -46.52 -35.27 5.96
CA ALA A 50 -47.33 -34.59 7.02
C ALA A 50 -46.59 -33.95 8.22
N THR A 51 -46.99 -32.80 8.80
CA THR A 51 -48.35 -32.22 8.98
C THR A 51 -48.37 -30.67 8.95
N ASP A 52 -49.47 -30.10 8.46
CA ASP A 52 -49.93 -28.69 8.49
C ASP A 52 -51.36 -28.71 9.17
N PRO A 53 -51.96 -27.67 9.81
CA PRO A 53 -51.96 -26.26 9.36
C PRO A 53 -51.93 -25.12 10.40
N GLY A 54 -51.55 -23.92 9.93
CA GLY A 54 -51.68 -22.63 10.63
C GLY A 54 -51.78 -21.44 9.66
N GLN A 55 -52.96 -20.79 9.60
CA GLN A 55 -53.41 -19.94 8.47
C GLN A 55 -52.74 -18.55 8.31
N SER A 56 -52.75 -18.08 7.05
CA SER A 56 -52.49 -16.69 6.57
C SER A 56 -53.70 -15.75 6.81
N PRO A 57 -53.66 -14.40 6.61
CA PRO A 57 -53.32 -13.68 5.35
C PRO A 57 -52.29 -12.53 5.51
N SER A 58 -51.37 -12.30 4.56
CA SER A 58 -51.47 -11.55 3.29
C SER A 58 -51.49 -10.01 3.36
N THR A 59 -50.42 -9.37 2.86
CA THR A 59 -50.53 -8.38 1.75
C THR A 59 -49.17 -8.05 1.12
N GLN A 60 -49.14 -7.96 -0.22
CA GLN A 60 -48.05 -7.54 -1.11
C GLN A 60 -48.71 -6.64 -2.18
N PRO A 61 -48.13 -5.47 -2.59
CA PRO A 61 -47.22 -5.37 -3.75
C PRO A 61 -46.15 -4.24 -3.68
N THR A 62 -45.19 -4.01 -4.61
CA THR A 62 -44.38 -4.78 -5.61
C THR A 62 -43.36 -3.76 -6.24
N VAL A 63 -42.34 -4.21 -7.01
CA VAL A 63 -41.42 -3.41 -7.90
C VAL A 63 -40.33 -2.60 -7.15
N VAL A 64 -39.02 -2.95 -7.14
CA VAL A 64 -37.96 -3.05 -8.21
C VAL A 64 -37.34 -1.67 -8.57
N PRO A 65 -36.00 -1.54 -8.76
CA PRO A 65 -35.26 -0.31 -8.44
C PRO A 65 -34.85 0.55 -9.66
N THR A 66 -34.39 1.78 -9.40
CA THR A 66 -33.72 2.65 -10.39
C THR A 66 -32.51 3.37 -9.78
N SER A 67 -31.52 3.64 -10.64
CA SER A 67 -30.14 4.03 -10.32
C SER A 67 -29.84 5.52 -10.55
N THR A 68 -28.61 5.90 -10.17
CA THR A 68 -27.82 7.06 -10.67
C THR A 68 -27.97 8.40 -9.95
N PRO A 69 -26.90 8.90 -9.27
CA PRO A 69 -26.69 10.33 -9.07
C PRO A 69 -25.97 10.93 -10.29
N SER A 70 -26.61 11.90 -10.96
CA SER A 70 -26.00 12.65 -12.07
C SER A 70 -25.28 13.90 -11.56
N THR A 71 -23.96 13.95 -11.77
CA THR A 71 -23.16 15.15 -11.54
C THR A 71 -23.30 16.12 -12.70
N SER A 72 -23.83 17.32 -12.45
CA SER A 72 -23.79 18.44 -13.40
C SER A 72 -22.87 19.53 -12.87
N GLY A 73 -21.70 19.68 -13.47
CA GLY A 73 -20.84 20.86 -13.28
C GLY A 73 -21.10 21.90 -14.37
N SER A 74 -21.06 23.18 -14.01
CA SER A 74 -20.88 24.27 -14.99
C SER A 74 -20.38 25.54 -14.30
N THR A 75 -19.08 25.83 -14.43
CA THR A 75 -18.47 27.09 -13.97
C THR A 75 -17.61 27.72 -15.07
N ARG A 76 -18.25 28.70 -15.73
CA ARG A 76 -17.75 29.88 -16.46
C ARG A 76 -16.21 30.07 -16.62
N THR A 77 -15.79 30.14 -17.88
CA THR A 77 -14.75 31.03 -18.46
C THR A 77 -15.05 32.55 -18.18
N PRO A 78 -14.18 33.56 -18.43
CA PRO A 78 -12.92 33.58 -19.21
C PRO A 78 -11.73 34.46 -18.68
N GLY A 79 -10.60 34.45 -19.43
CA GLY A 79 -9.52 35.47 -19.42
C GLY A 79 -8.34 35.18 -18.47
N GLY A 80 -7.09 35.61 -18.73
CA GLY A 80 -6.52 36.32 -19.88
C GLY A 80 -5.10 36.89 -19.56
N LYS A 81 -4.33 37.26 -20.60
CA LYS A 81 -2.99 37.93 -20.58
C LYS A 81 -1.74 37.13 -20.17
N THR A 82 -0.93 36.81 -21.19
CA THR A 82 0.43 37.37 -21.45
C THR A 82 1.17 38.07 -20.29
N SER A 83 2.40 37.60 -19.98
CA SER A 83 3.63 38.44 -19.95
C SER A 83 4.91 37.62 -19.69
N GLU A 84 5.88 37.81 -20.59
CA GLU A 84 7.32 37.50 -20.51
C GLU A 84 8.06 38.85 -20.69
N PRO A 85 9.38 39.06 -20.40
CA PRO A 85 10.36 38.29 -19.62
C PRO A 85 10.94 39.06 -18.40
N GLY A 86 11.34 38.34 -17.35
CA GLY A 86 12.12 38.90 -16.23
C GLY A 86 13.61 38.52 -16.30
N ARG A 87 14.43 39.31 -17.02
CA ARG A 87 15.90 39.15 -17.03
C ARG A 87 16.49 39.64 -15.70
N THR A 88 17.07 38.75 -14.90
CA THR A 88 17.93 39.14 -13.76
C THR A 88 19.32 38.53 -13.91
N THR A 89 20.30 39.38 -14.17
CA THR A 89 21.71 39.00 -14.30
C THR A 89 22.29 38.63 -12.92
N GLY A 90 22.57 37.35 -12.70
CA GLY A 90 23.17 36.83 -11.47
C GLY A 90 24.51 36.14 -11.73
N THR A 91 25.61 36.90 -11.72
CA THR A 91 26.97 36.32 -11.73
C THR A 91 27.30 35.76 -10.36
N ALA A 92 27.25 34.43 -10.18
CA ALA A 92 27.83 33.78 -9.00
C ALA A 92 28.22 32.32 -9.25
N LYS A 93 29.55 32.10 -9.32
CA LYS A 93 30.27 30.83 -9.17
C LYS A 93 29.90 29.65 -10.08
N THR A 94 30.90 29.18 -10.81
CA THR A 94 31.00 27.80 -11.28
C THR A 94 30.74 26.84 -10.12
N SER A 95 29.54 26.29 -10.07
CA SER A 95 29.27 25.08 -9.30
C SER A 95 30.09 23.95 -9.93
N GLU A 96 31.00 23.36 -9.17
CA GLU A 96 31.46 22.00 -9.44
C GLU A 96 30.20 21.13 -9.66
N PRO A 97 30.10 20.33 -10.74
CA PRO A 97 28.89 19.58 -11.03
C PRO A 97 28.52 18.70 -9.82
N PRO A 98 27.23 18.61 -9.44
CA PRO A 98 26.83 17.84 -8.25
C PRO A 98 27.40 16.43 -8.35
N LYS A 99 28.32 16.11 -7.43
CA LYS A 99 29.05 14.84 -7.50
C LYS A 99 28.03 13.71 -7.41
N ASP A 100 27.98 12.86 -8.44
CA ASP A 100 27.03 11.74 -8.51
C ASP A 100 27.47 10.57 -7.61
N VAL A 101 27.85 10.91 -6.38
CA VAL A 101 28.39 10.03 -5.34
C VAL A 101 27.23 9.29 -4.71
N LYS A 102 27.30 7.95 -4.75
CA LYS A 102 26.35 7.08 -4.06
C LYS A 102 26.75 6.94 -2.61
N CYS A 103 25.81 7.10 -1.68
CA CYS A 103 26.09 6.87 -0.27
C CYS A 103 26.32 5.36 0.00
N THR A 104 27.36 5.04 0.76
CA THR A 104 27.50 3.74 1.43
C THR A 104 26.91 3.83 2.84
N GLY A 105 26.68 2.69 3.50
CA GLY A 105 26.24 2.67 4.91
C GLY A 105 27.12 3.51 5.83
N SER A 106 28.44 3.56 5.63
CA SER A 106 29.36 4.39 6.42
C SER A 106 29.06 5.89 6.38
N ASP A 107 28.48 6.36 5.27
CA ASP A 107 28.30 7.79 4.99
C ASP A 107 26.97 8.32 5.52
N VAL A 108 26.12 7.44 6.08
CA VAL A 108 24.73 7.74 6.44
C VAL A 108 24.50 7.54 7.94
N ARG A 109 23.93 8.56 8.59
CA ARG A 109 23.21 8.37 9.86
C ARG A 109 21.76 8.04 9.56
N ILE A 110 21.23 7.04 10.24
CA ILE A 110 19.84 6.59 10.13
C ILE A 110 19.17 6.63 11.50
N ASP A 111 18.02 7.25 11.56
CA ASP A 111 17.11 7.20 12.70
C ASP A 111 15.72 6.75 12.24
N VAL A 112 14.99 6.05 13.09
CA VAL A 112 13.56 5.74 12.86
C VAL A 112 12.75 6.52 13.89
N LEU A 113 11.66 7.15 13.49
CA LEU A 113 10.73 7.85 14.39
C LEU A 113 9.28 7.37 14.12
N PRO A 114 8.59 6.78 15.10
CA PRO A 114 7.17 6.48 14.96
C PRO A 114 6.34 7.76 15.08
N ALA A 115 5.35 7.94 14.20
CA ALA A 115 4.47 9.13 14.19
C ALA A 115 3.60 9.26 15.47
N SER A 116 3.36 8.16 16.18
CA SER A 116 2.81 8.17 17.54
C SER A 116 3.51 7.12 18.40
N ARG A 117 3.67 7.42 19.69
CA ARG A 117 4.16 6.46 20.70
C ARG A 117 3.04 5.64 21.35
N SER A 118 1.77 5.94 21.08
CA SER A 118 0.60 5.22 21.60
C SER A 118 -0.42 5.00 20.47
N LEU A 119 -0.88 3.76 20.31
CA LEU A 119 -1.78 3.34 19.23
C LEU A 119 -2.96 2.58 19.81
N ALA A 120 -4.15 2.73 19.22
CA ALA A 120 -5.26 1.81 19.45
C ALA A 120 -5.01 0.47 18.75
N PRO A 121 -5.67 -0.64 19.16
CA PRO A 121 -5.44 -1.95 18.57
C PRO A 121 -5.89 -1.96 17.10
N GLY A 122 -4.98 -2.32 16.19
CA GLY A 122 -5.27 -2.37 14.75
C GLY A 122 -5.16 -1.01 14.03
N ALA A 123 -4.79 0.05 14.74
CA ALA A 123 -4.41 1.31 14.11
C ALA A 123 -3.15 1.14 13.25
N SER A 124 -3.07 1.89 12.14
CA SER A 124 -1.86 1.99 11.34
C SER A 124 -0.89 3.02 11.94
N LEU A 125 0.41 2.74 11.84
CA LEU A 125 1.49 3.61 12.29
C LEU A 125 2.39 3.96 11.10
N SER A 126 2.57 5.24 10.83
CA SER A 126 3.64 5.73 9.96
C SER A 126 4.95 5.76 10.74
N LEU A 127 6.00 5.17 10.19
CA LEU A 127 7.37 5.27 10.69
C LEU A 127 8.19 6.10 9.71
N ALA A 128 8.71 7.22 10.18
CA ALA A 128 9.62 8.08 9.44
C ALA A 128 11.06 7.58 9.64
N ILE A 129 11.64 6.99 8.59
CA ILE A 129 13.08 6.72 8.56
C ILE A 129 13.77 8.00 8.07
N GLN A 130 14.57 8.61 8.93
CA GLN A 130 15.34 9.80 8.63
C GLN A 130 16.77 9.39 8.28
N LEU A 131 17.24 9.81 7.10
CA LEU A 131 18.60 9.60 6.63
C LEU A 131 19.31 10.95 6.53
N SER A 132 20.57 11.03 6.95
CA SER A 132 21.39 12.24 6.82
C SER A 132 22.85 11.89 6.55
N ALA A 133 23.57 12.76 5.82
CA ALA A 133 24.97 12.52 5.51
C ALA A 133 25.87 12.77 6.74
N VAL A 134 26.83 11.87 6.94
CA VAL A 134 27.93 12.00 7.92
C VAL A 134 28.98 12.99 7.40
N GLY A 135 29.40 12.78 6.15
CA GLY A 135 30.41 13.54 5.42
C GLY A 135 29.78 14.52 4.43
N ASP A 136 30.21 14.44 3.17
CA ASP A 136 29.73 15.27 2.07
C ASP A 136 28.35 14.84 1.55
N GLU A 137 27.77 15.63 0.65
CA GLU A 137 26.48 15.31 0.02
C GLU A 137 26.59 14.07 -0.87
N CYS A 138 25.65 13.13 -0.73
CA CYS A 138 25.60 11.91 -1.52
C CYS A 138 24.14 11.48 -1.82
N LYS A 139 23.97 10.63 -2.83
CA LYS A 139 22.66 10.07 -3.23
C LYS A 139 22.47 8.69 -2.60
N ALA A 140 21.48 8.55 -1.72
CA ALA A 140 21.09 7.29 -1.10
C ALA A 140 19.91 6.66 -1.85
N THR A 141 20.12 5.49 -2.44
CA THR A 141 19.03 4.68 -2.97
C THR A 141 18.28 4.03 -1.82
N VAL A 142 17.00 4.38 -1.65
CA VAL A 142 16.08 3.74 -0.72
C VAL A 142 15.25 2.72 -1.49
N ASP A 143 15.43 1.46 -1.16
CA ASP A 143 14.72 0.32 -1.74
C ASP A 143 14.79 -0.89 -0.76
N PRO A 144 14.02 -1.97 -0.98
CA PRO A 144 13.89 -3.08 -0.04
C PRO A 144 15.15 -3.97 0.12
N THR A 145 16.17 -3.79 -0.72
CA THR A 145 17.47 -4.48 -0.60
C THR A 145 18.46 -3.69 0.26
N ARG A 146 18.32 -2.36 0.28
CA ARG A 146 19.20 -1.42 0.99
C ARG A 146 18.66 -1.02 2.35
N LEU A 147 17.35 -0.82 2.46
CA LEU A 147 16.65 -0.49 3.70
C LEU A 147 15.85 -1.69 4.20
N SER A 148 15.90 -1.94 5.50
CA SER A 148 14.96 -2.81 6.19
C SER A 148 14.44 -2.13 7.46
N LEU A 149 13.20 -2.44 7.85
CA LEU A 149 12.57 -2.00 9.09
C LEU A 149 11.92 -3.21 9.76
N THR A 150 12.24 -3.43 11.02
CA THR A 150 11.72 -4.53 11.84
C THR A 150 11.05 -3.98 13.08
N ILE A 151 9.90 -4.55 13.44
CA ILE A 151 9.12 -4.26 14.63
C ILE A 151 9.08 -5.53 15.48
N THR A 152 9.56 -5.46 16.72
CA THR A 152 9.60 -6.57 17.67
C THR A 152 8.78 -6.28 18.93
N SER A 153 8.43 -7.32 19.67
CA SER A 153 7.96 -7.22 21.05
C SER A 153 8.74 -8.24 21.89
N GLY A 154 9.69 -7.75 22.70
CA GLY A 154 10.69 -8.59 23.32
C GLY A 154 11.51 -9.35 22.27
N LYS A 155 11.45 -10.69 22.32
CA LYS A 155 12.12 -11.60 21.35
C LYS A 155 11.27 -11.92 20.12
N ASP A 156 9.99 -11.54 20.12
CA ASP A 156 9.05 -11.90 19.05
C ASP A 156 9.12 -10.89 17.89
N GLN A 157 9.33 -11.39 16.65
CA GLN A 157 9.28 -10.56 15.45
C GLN A 157 7.84 -10.41 14.98
N ILE A 158 7.30 -9.20 15.15
CA ILE A 158 5.91 -8.87 14.89
C ILE A 158 5.74 -8.58 13.40
N TRP A 159 6.56 -7.68 12.87
CA TRP A 159 6.48 -7.25 11.48
C TRP A 159 7.86 -6.88 10.94
N THR A 160 8.11 -7.10 9.65
CA THR A 160 9.35 -6.68 8.98
C THR A 160 9.14 -6.41 7.49
N THR A 161 9.87 -5.43 6.94
CA THR A 161 9.88 -5.13 5.51
C THR A 161 10.57 -6.22 4.68
N THR A 162 11.38 -7.12 5.27
CA THR A 162 11.93 -8.25 4.50
C THR A 162 10.84 -9.22 4.05
N HIS A 163 9.77 -9.35 4.84
CA HIS A 163 8.53 -10.05 4.44
C HIS A 163 7.62 -9.18 3.57
N CYS A 164 7.64 -7.86 3.79
CA CYS A 164 6.76 -6.85 3.21
C CYS A 164 7.52 -5.80 2.37
N GLY A 165 8.33 -6.24 1.39
CA GLY A 165 9.22 -5.34 0.65
C GLY A 165 8.51 -4.18 -0.07
N GLN A 166 7.25 -4.34 -0.47
CA GLN A 166 6.47 -3.26 -1.09
C GLN A 166 6.06 -2.13 -0.12
N ALA A 167 6.27 -2.30 1.19
CA ALA A 167 6.05 -1.24 2.19
C ALA A 167 7.17 -0.19 2.21
N ILE A 168 8.32 -0.47 1.58
CA ILE A 168 9.40 0.49 1.40
C ILE A 168 9.22 1.23 0.06
N PRO A 169 9.20 2.57 0.06
CA PRO A 169 9.19 3.34 -1.18
C PRO A 169 10.51 3.14 -1.94
N ARG A 170 10.43 2.98 -3.27
CA ARG A 170 11.61 2.98 -4.14
C ARG A 170 11.89 4.42 -4.56
N ALA A 171 12.95 5.02 -4.01
CA ALA A 171 13.32 6.41 -4.24
C ALA A 171 14.84 6.62 -4.19
N ILE A 172 15.33 7.71 -4.77
CA ILE A 172 16.70 8.18 -4.55
C ILE A 172 16.59 9.46 -3.74
N LEU A 173 17.15 9.46 -2.53
CA LEU A 173 17.21 10.63 -1.66
C LEU A 173 18.58 11.29 -1.79
N VAL A 174 18.61 12.60 -1.98
CA VAL A 174 19.84 13.38 -1.79
C VAL A 174 19.99 13.60 -0.28
N LEU A 175 21.14 13.20 0.27
CA LEU A 175 21.48 13.38 1.68
C LEU A 175 22.55 14.47 1.78
N ALA A 176 22.18 15.61 2.35
CA ALA A 176 23.12 16.70 2.64
C ALA A 176 23.50 16.70 4.13
N LYS A 177 24.71 17.17 4.43
CA LYS A 177 25.19 17.28 5.82
C LYS A 177 24.29 18.24 6.61
N GLY A 178 23.82 17.80 7.77
CA GLY A 178 22.94 18.61 8.63
C GLY A 178 21.49 18.76 8.13
N LYS A 179 21.09 18.06 7.06
CA LYS A 179 19.68 17.91 6.66
C LYS A 179 19.26 16.46 6.75
N GLN A 180 18.03 16.22 7.19
CA GLN A 180 17.41 14.90 7.23
C GLN A 180 16.46 14.75 6.05
N SER A 181 16.67 13.70 5.25
CA SER A 181 15.79 13.29 4.16
C SER A 181 15.00 12.07 4.64
N THR A 182 13.68 12.13 4.55
CA THR A 182 12.79 11.16 5.19
C THR A 182 12.14 10.21 4.19
N ALA A 183 12.24 8.90 4.46
CA ALA A 183 11.42 7.87 3.84
C ALA A 183 10.36 7.39 4.83
N THR A 184 9.08 7.40 4.43
CA THR A 184 7.97 6.94 5.28
C THR A 184 7.63 5.50 4.95
N VAL A 185 7.55 4.64 5.97
CA VAL A 185 7.06 3.27 5.88
C VAL A 185 5.79 3.15 6.72
N LEU A 186 4.72 2.61 6.12
CA LEU A 186 3.44 2.42 6.80
C LEU A 186 3.34 0.98 7.35
N TRP A 187 3.18 0.87 8.66
CA TRP A 187 2.78 -0.37 9.31
C TRP A 187 1.28 -0.38 9.57
N ASN A 188 0.59 -1.48 9.26
CA ASN A 188 -0.87 -1.59 9.35
C ASN A 188 -1.38 -2.18 10.67
N GLY A 189 -0.56 -2.22 11.73
CA GLY A 189 -0.92 -2.80 13.02
C GLY A 189 -1.06 -4.33 13.03
N ARG A 190 -0.64 -5.02 11.96
CA ARG A 190 -0.74 -6.49 11.80
C ARG A 190 0.64 -7.13 11.65
N ARG A 191 0.72 -8.42 11.93
CA ARG A 191 1.96 -9.18 11.76
C ARG A 191 2.33 -9.35 10.28
N SER A 192 3.59 -9.64 9.96
CA SER A 192 4.01 -10.00 8.59
C SER A 192 4.40 -11.47 8.46
N GLY A 193 3.82 -12.17 7.50
CA GLY A 193 4.36 -13.42 6.92
C GLY A 193 5.00 -13.16 5.55
N LEU A 194 5.77 -14.12 5.03
CA LEU A 194 6.38 -14.02 3.69
C LEU A 194 5.34 -13.64 2.63
N GLY A 195 5.73 -12.75 1.71
CA GLY A 195 4.85 -12.22 0.66
C GLY A 195 3.83 -11.19 1.15
N CYS A 196 3.82 -10.84 2.44
CA CYS A 196 2.92 -9.86 3.05
C CYS A 196 1.42 -10.14 2.79
N LEU A 197 1.04 -11.41 2.85
CA LEU A 197 -0.33 -11.86 2.59
C LEU A 197 -1.35 -11.13 3.50
N PRO A 198 -2.58 -10.84 3.00
CA PRO A 198 -3.62 -10.24 3.81
C PRO A 198 -4.08 -11.17 4.94
N GLY A 199 -4.87 -10.65 5.87
CA GLY A 199 -5.51 -11.44 6.93
C GLY A 199 -4.61 -11.82 8.12
N GLN A 200 -3.33 -11.44 8.13
CA GLN A 200 -2.40 -11.71 9.24
C GLN A 200 -2.98 -11.30 10.61
N PRO A 201 -2.61 -11.99 11.71
CA PRO A 201 -3.04 -11.61 13.05
C PRO A 201 -2.70 -10.16 13.38
N GLN A 202 -3.58 -9.50 14.12
CA GLN A 202 -3.33 -8.16 14.63
C GLN A 202 -2.26 -8.19 15.74
N ALA A 203 -1.48 -7.12 15.86
CA ALA A 203 -0.66 -6.91 17.04
C ALA A 203 -1.57 -6.71 18.28
N LYS A 204 -1.19 -7.35 19.39
CA LYS A 204 -1.93 -7.29 20.66
C LYS A 204 -1.60 -5.97 21.40
N PRO A 205 -2.37 -5.57 22.42
CA PRO A 205 -1.90 -4.54 23.36
C PRO A 205 -0.56 -4.96 23.99
N GLY A 206 0.35 -3.98 24.18
CA GLY A 206 1.70 -4.22 24.67
C GLY A 206 2.74 -3.23 24.14
N THR A 207 4.00 -3.44 24.53
CA THR A 207 5.14 -2.62 24.12
C THR A 207 5.86 -3.23 22.91
N TYR A 208 6.24 -2.35 21.98
CA TYR A 208 6.87 -2.67 20.72
C TYR A 208 8.11 -1.81 20.50
N VAL A 209 9.10 -2.35 19.78
CA VAL A 209 10.33 -1.64 19.42
C VAL A 209 10.47 -1.66 17.90
N ALA A 210 10.67 -0.49 17.30
CA ALA A 210 10.99 -0.32 15.89
C ALA A 210 12.50 -0.08 15.69
N LYS A 211 13.09 -0.76 14.71
CA LYS A 211 14.50 -0.67 14.34
C LYS A 211 14.65 -0.70 12.82
N ALA A 212 15.28 0.33 12.25
CA ALA A 212 15.63 0.36 10.84
C ALA A 212 17.11 -0.04 10.64
N VAL A 213 17.43 -0.61 9.49
CA VAL A 213 18.81 -0.88 9.06
C VAL A 213 18.97 -0.45 7.60
N TYR A 214 19.92 0.43 7.31
CA TYR A 214 20.27 0.86 5.95
C TYR A 214 21.72 0.51 5.63
N ASP A 215 21.94 -0.32 4.60
CA ASP A 215 23.25 -0.71 4.08
C ASP A 215 24.24 -1.16 5.19
N GLY A 216 23.73 -1.93 6.15
CA GLY A 216 24.47 -2.43 7.31
C GLY A 216 24.54 -1.50 8.53
N ARG A 217 24.04 -0.26 8.47
CA ARG A 217 23.89 0.63 9.64
C ARG A 217 22.52 0.50 10.28
N ALA A 218 22.49 0.16 11.57
CA ALA A 218 21.27 0.16 12.36
C ALA A 218 20.94 1.56 12.90
N SER A 219 19.64 1.86 13.01
CA SER A 219 19.13 3.02 13.71
C SER A 219 19.13 2.85 15.22
N THR A 220 18.99 3.96 15.93
CA THR A 220 18.49 3.95 17.32
C THR A 220 17.17 3.19 17.38
N GLU A 221 16.97 2.38 18.41
CA GLU A 221 15.70 1.66 18.64
C GLU A 221 14.66 2.60 19.25
N GLN A 222 13.43 2.60 18.71
CA GLN A 222 12.32 3.41 19.24
C GLN A 222 11.20 2.55 19.80
N ALA A 223 10.87 2.78 21.06
CA ALA A 223 9.74 2.14 21.72
C ALA A 223 8.42 2.89 21.45
N PHE A 224 7.35 2.12 21.24
CA PHE A 224 5.97 2.59 21.24
C PHE A 224 5.07 1.51 21.87
N ARG A 225 3.80 1.84 22.15
CA ARG A 225 2.84 0.91 22.74
C ARG A 225 1.53 0.86 21.94
N ILE A 226 0.91 -0.31 21.97
CA ILE A 226 -0.51 -0.48 21.65
C ILE A 226 -1.25 -0.57 22.98
N VAL A 227 -2.29 0.24 23.14
CA VAL A 227 -3.15 0.33 24.33
C VAL A 227 -4.58 -0.02 23.98
#